data_AF-R7PW56-F1
#
_entry.id   AF-R7PW56-F1
#
_cell.length_a   1.000
_cell.length_b   1.000
_cell.length_c   1.000
_cell.angle_alpha   90.00
_cell.angle_beta   90.00
_cell.angle_gamma   90.00
#
_symmetry.space_group_name_H-M   'P 1'
#
loop_
_entity.id
_entity.type
_entity.pdbx_description
1 polymer ?
#
loop_
_entity_poly.entity_id
_entity_poly.type
_entity_poly.pdbx_seq_one_letter_code
_entity_poly.pdbx_strand_id
1 'polypeptide(L)'
;MNLKERIENVENLKEAIICISFGTFVGILTYYIFLYFHIDIYGWNFGLIFAPLAAGYAETILAKRIIGEDIGAISAFILFLVTVVYGFIIANPTLGVNVITFGSIIVILQAALPTLINYFFLVVIIGIISYFFGTFKKITDYTYSKLSDMYYKITGKQKPIRTIDAEVVENELESNKQINDLDFIFITSSHPINKKIEIIDHFHATVFLERDKKLIHIDPEKYEKDTLKMLKKAKDSVLIQIANEIKAHGGNGILDLKIEYGLIGLGGDSFQITAMGMGVKFKD
;
A
#
# COMPACT_ATOMS: atom_id res chain seq x y z
N MET A 1 7.68 -24.79 12.76
CA MET A 1 6.35 -24.17 12.85
C MET A 1 5.92 -24.25 14.31
N ASN A 2 5.78 -23.08 14.95
CA ASN A 2 5.58 -22.94 16.39
C ASN A 2 4.10 -23.17 16.76
N LEU A 3 3.81 -23.53 18.02
CA LEU A 3 2.43 -23.82 18.46
C LEU A 3 1.51 -22.58 18.32
N LYS A 4 2.08 -21.38 18.55
CA LYS A 4 1.41 -20.08 18.31
C LYS A 4 1.01 -19.88 16.86
N GLU A 5 1.93 -20.09 15.91
CA GLU A 5 1.63 -20.00 14.46
C GLU A 5 0.53 -20.98 14.04
N ARG A 6 0.45 -22.15 14.69
CA ARG A 6 -0.58 -23.15 14.41
C ARG A 6 -1.96 -22.73 14.90
N ILE A 7 -2.03 -22.06 16.05
CA ILE A 7 -3.28 -21.54 16.63
C ILE A 7 -3.76 -20.34 15.82
N GLU A 8 -2.88 -19.40 15.52
CA GLU A 8 -3.15 -18.20 14.72
C GLU A 8 -3.62 -18.56 13.30
N ASN A 9 -2.99 -19.54 12.64
CA ASN A 9 -3.46 -20.03 11.34
C ASN A 9 -4.85 -20.68 11.39
N VAL A 10 -5.21 -21.37 12.48
CA VAL A 10 -6.53 -22.01 12.63
C VAL A 10 -7.62 -20.98 12.93
N GLU A 11 -7.28 -19.94 13.68
CA GLU A 11 -8.19 -18.83 14.01
C GLU A 11 -8.49 -18.00 12.74
N ASN A 12 -7.46 -17.62 11.99
CA ASN A 12 -7.59 -16.93 10.70
C ASN A 12 -8.40 -17.75 9.68
N LEU A 13 -8.25 -19.09 9.67
CA LEU A 13 -9.03 -19.97 8.78
C LEU A 13 -10.53 -19.96 9.14
N LYS A 14 -10.88 -20.01 10.43
CA LYS A 14 -12.28 -19.96 10.88
C LYS A 14 -12.93 -18.63 10.52
N GLU A 15 -12.22 -17.53 10.73
CA GLU A 15 -12.70 -16.19 10.41
C GLU A 15 -12.88 -16.01 8.90
N ALA A 16 -11.97 -16.56 8.08
CA ALA A 16 -12.12 -16.58 6.64
C ALA A 16 -13.36 -17.34 6.18
N ILE A 17 -13.64 -18.51 6.76
CA ILE A 17 -14.85 -19.30 6.45
C ILE A 17 -16.12 -18.51 6.79
N ILE A 18 -16.13 -17.78 7.92
CA ILE A 18 -17.25 -16.91 8.30
C ILE A 18 -17.45 -15.80 7.26
N CYS A 19 -16.37 -15.14 6.83
CA CYS A 19 -16.43 -14.07 5.82
C CYS A 19 -16.96 -14.58 4.48
N ILE A 20 -16.47 -15.71 4.00
CA ILE A 20 -16.92 -16.36 2.76
C ILE A 20 -18.39 -16.77 2.86
N SER A 21 -18.80 -17.34 3.99
CA SER A 21 -20.20 -17.76 4.21
C SER A 21 -21.14 -16.56 4.20
N PHE A 22 -20.74 -15.46 4.84
CA PHE A 22 -21.50 -14.22 4.85
C PHE A 22 -21.62 -13.60 3.46
N GLY A 23 -20.50 -13.49 2.73
CA GLY A 23 -20.51 -13.00 1.35
C GLY A 23 -21.43 -13.85 0.46
N THR A 24 -21.32 -15.18 0.56
CA THR A 24 -22.16 -16.11 -0.20
C THR A 24 -23.65 -15.92 0.13
N PHE A 25 -24.00 -15.74 1.41
CA PHE A 25 -25.38 -15.48 1.82
C PHE A 25 -25.93 -14.18 1.21
N VAL A 26 -25.16 -13.08 1.26
CA VAL A 26 -25.55 -11.80 0.66
C VAL A 26 -25.72 -11.92 -0.85
N GLY A 27 -24.85 -12.67 -1.53
CA GLY A 27 -24.99 -12.95 -2.95
C GLY A 27 -26.25 -13.74 -3.29
N ILE A 28 -26.56 -14.81 -2.54
CA ILE A 28 -27.79 -15.58 -2.73
C ILE A 28 -29.04 -14.70 -2.52
N LEU A 29 -29.04 -13.86 -1.48
CA LEU A 29 -30.14 -12.93 -1.22
C LEU A 29 -30.31 -11.93 -2.37
N THR A 30 -29.20 -11.40 -2.88
CA THR A 30 -29.19 -10.49 -4.04
C THR A 30 -29.77 -11.20 -5.27
N TYR A 31 -29.34 -12.43 -5.56
CA TYR A 31 -29.87 -13.22 -6.67
C TYR A 31 -31.39 -13.45 -6.52
N TYR A 32 -31.85 -13.80 -5.32
CA TYR A 32 -33.27 -14.00 -5.03
C TYR A 32 -34.12 -12.75 -5.27
N ILE A 33 -33.65 -11.56 -4.85
CA ILE A 33 -34.33 -10.28 -5.10
C ILE A 33 -34.47 -10.04 -6.60
N PHE A 34 -33.41 -10.27 -7.38
CA PHE A 34 -33.44 -10.08 -8.82
C PHE A 34 -34.37 -11.06 -9.54
N LEU A 35 -34.52 -12.28 -9.03
CA LEU A 35 -35.52 -13.23 -9.52
C LEU A 35 -36.95 -12.80 -9.16
N TYR A 36 -37.19 -12.40 -7.92
CA TYR A 36 -38.52 -12.03 -7.42
C TYR A 36 -39.11 -10.83 -8.14
N PHE A 37 -38.30 -9.81 -8.41
CA PHE A 37 -38.73 -8.58 -9.09
C PHE A 37 -38.64 -8.66 -10.62
N HIS A 38 -38.29 -9.82 -11.19
CA HIS A 38 -38.09 -9.98 -12.64
C HIS A 38 -37.18 -8.90 -13.22
N ILE A 39 -36.05 -8.66 -12.56
CA ILE A 39 -35.04 -7.71 -13.02
C ILE A 39 -34.21 -8.40 -14.09
N ASP A 40 -34.82 -8.52 -15.26
CA ASP A 40 -34.28 -9.18 -16.43
C ASP A 40 -34.47 -8.33 -17.70
N ILE A 41 -33.56 -8.51 -18.66
CA ILE A 41 -33.68 -7.94 -20.00
C ILE A 41 -33.55 -9.10 -20.98
N TYR A 42 -34.56 -9.25 -21.85
CA TYR A 42 -34.63 -10.35 -22.83
C TYR A 42 -34.46 -11.75 -22.21
N GLY A 43 -34.99 -11.97 -21.00
CA GLY A 43 -34.90 -13.24 -20.28
C GLY A 43 -33.55 -13.50 -19.60
N TRP A 44 -32.65 -12.51 -19.60
CA TRP A 44 -31.39 -12.58 -18.87
C TRP A 44 -31.51 -11.86 -17.54
N ASN A 45 -31.44 -12.64 -16.45
CA ASN A 45 -31.54 -12.11 -15.09
C ASN A 45 -30.24 -11.43 -14.67
N PHE A 46 -30.32 -10.13 -14.34
CA PHE A 46 -29.15 -9.36 -13.93
C PHE A 46 -28.52 -9.83 -12.61
N GLY A 47 -29.25 -10.61 -11.81
CA GLY A 47 -28.74 -11.27 -10.61
C GLY A 47 -27.52 -12.14 -10.91
N LEU A 48 -27.37 -12.67 -12.14
CA LEU A 48 -26.19 -13.43 -12.55
C LEU A 48 -24.88 -12.62 -12.51
N ILE A 49 -24.96 -11.29 -12.59
CA ILE A 49 -23.80 -10.38 -12.47
C ILE A 49 -23.72 -9.79 -11.06
N PHE A 50 -24.84 -9.26 -10.57
CA PHE A 50 -24.83 -8.49 -9.32
C PHE A 50 -24.69 -9.38 -8.09
N ALA A 51 -25.11 -10.65 -8.12
CA ALA A 51 -24.97 -11.55 -6.98
C ALA A 51 -23.51 -11.93 -6.66
N PRO A 52 -22.67 -12.33 -7.64
CA PRO A 52 -21.23 -12.50 -7.41
C PRO A 52 -20.55 -11.22 -6.91
N LEU A 53 -20.89 -10.05 -7.48
CA LEU A 53 -20.31 -8.78 -7.07
C LEU A 53 -20.69 -8.39 -5.63
N ALA A 54 -21.97 -8.52 -5.28
CA ALA A 54 -22.47 -8.24 -3.93
C ALA A 54 -21.86 -9.20 -2.91
N ALA A 55 -21.65 -10.47 -3.27
CA ALA A 55 -20.99 -11.44 -2.41
C ALA A 55 -19.54 -11.07 -2.11
N GLY A 56 -18.75 -10.80 -3.15
CA GLY A 56 -17.35 -10.39 -3.00
C GLY A 56 -17.22 -9.11 -2.18
N TYR A 57 -18.06 -8.11 -2.45
CA TYR A 57 -18.07 -6.85 -1.71
C TYR A 57 -18.40 -7.04 -0.23
N ALA A 58 -19.42 -7.85 0.08
CA ALA A 58 -19.81 -8.15 1.46
C ALA A 58 -18.74 -8.95 2.22
N GLU A 59 -18.11 -9.93 1.57
CA GLU A 59 -16.96 -10.65 2.13
C GLU A 59 -15.81 -9.70 2.42
N THR A 60 -15.39 -8.85 1.47
CA THR A 60 -14.27 -7.93 1.65
C THR A 60 -14.53 -6.91 2.77
N ILE A 61 -15.76 -6.40 2.92
CA ILE A 61 -16.11 -5.51 4.04
C ILE A 61 -15.96 -6.25 5.38
N LEU A 62 -16.46 -7.48 5.47
CA LEU A 62 -16.44 -8.23 6.72
C LEU A 62 -15.01 -8.69 7.07
N ALA A 63 -14.25 -9.13 6.07
CA ALA A 63 -12.86 -9.54 6.22
C ALA A 63 -11.97 -8.39 6.70
N LYS A 64 -12.11 -7.19 6.13
CA LYS A 64 -11.41 -6.00 6.61
C LYS A 64 -11.74 -5.65 8.06
N ARG A 65 -12.92 -6.01 8.55
CA ARG A 65 -13.37 -5.69 9.91
C ARG A 65 -12.93 -6.72 10.95
N ILE A 66 -12.88 -8.00 10.57
CA ILE A 66 -12.57 -9.11 11.48
C ILE A 66 -11.09 -9.47 11.41
N ILE A 67 -10.55 -9.63 10.20
CA ILE A 67 -9.21 -10.16 9.93
C ILE A 67 -8.22 -9.02 9.67
N GLY A 68 -8.70 -7.86 9.19
CA GLY A 68 -7.86 -6.70 8.86
C GLY A 68 -7.26 -6.74 7.44
N GLU A 69 -7.44 -7.84 6.71
CA GLU A 69 -6.95 -8.03 5.33
C GLU A 69 -8.09 -8.46 4.39
N ASP A 70 -7.86 -8.35 3.07
CA ASP A 70 -8.79 -8.85 2.05
C ASP A 70 -8.45 -10.30 1.68
N ILE A 71 -9.45 -11.18 1.70
CA ILE A 71 -9.31 -12.61 1.40
C ILE A 71 -9.44 -12.89 -0.12
N GLY A 72 -9.63 -11.84 -0.92
CA GLY A 72 -9.66 -11.95 -2.38
C GLY A 72 -11.03 -12.29 -2.96
N ALA A 73 -12.10 -11.95 -2.23
CA ALA A 73 -13.49 -12.10 -2.67
C ALA A 73 -13.83 -13.52 -3.18
N ILE A 74 -13.49 -14.55 -2.40
CA ILE A 74 -13.65 -15.96 -2.79
C ILE A 74 -15.13 -16.30 -3.02
N SER A 75 -16.05 -15.73 -2.25
CA SER A 75 -17.49 -15.88 -2.41
C SER A 75 -17.99 -15.39 -3.78
N ALA A 76 -17.40 -14.34 -4.36
CA ALA A 76 -17.73 -13.90 -5.71
C ALA A 76 -17.38 -14.99 -6.74
N PHE A 77 -16.22 -15.65 -6.60
CA PHE A 77 -15.83 -16.75 -7.47
C PHE A 77 -16.76 -17.95 -7.36
N ILE A 78 -17.10 -18.35 -6.14
CA ILE A 78 -18.02 -19.48 -5.88
C ILE A 78 -19.37 -19.18 -6.53
N LEU A 79 -19.94 -18.01 -6.28
CA LEU A 79 -21.23 -17.63 -6.85
C LEU A 79 -21.19 -17.46 -8.36
N PHE A 80 -20.11 -16.91 -8.92
CA PHE A 80 -19.95 -16.81 -10.37
C PHE A 80 -19.93 -18.18 -11.03
N LEU A 81 -19.15 -19.13 -10.49
CA LEU A 81 -19.12 -20.51 -11.01
C LEU A 81 -20.49 -21.19 -10.89
N VAL A 82 -21.16 -21.06 -9.75
CA VAL A 82 -22.47 -21.71 -9.53
C VAL A 82 -23.57 -21.10 -10.40
N THR A 83 -23.62 -19.78 -10.53
CA THR A 83 -24.71 -19.10 -11.24
C THR A 83 -24.50 -19.06 -12.75
N VAL A 84 -23.29 -18.72 -13.22
CA VAL A 84 -22.99 -18.55 -14.64
C VAL A 84 -22.58 -19.88 -15.27
N VAL A 85 -21.62 -20.61 -14.68
CA VAL A 85 -21.12 -21.85 -15.29
C VAL A 85 -22.09 -23.00 -15.06
N TYR A 86 -22.49 -23.26 -13.82
CA TYR A 86 -23.42 -24.36 -13.55
C TYR A 86 -24.86 -23.99 -13.92
N GLY A 87 -25.39 -22.90 -13.37
CA GLY A 87 -26.79 -22.52 -13.54
C GLY A 87 -27.16 -22.14 -14.97
N PHE A 88 -26.35 -21.33 -15.63
CA PHE A 88 -26.68 -20.80 -16.96
C PHE A 88 -26.14 -21.66 -18.11
N ILE A 89 -24.89 -22.14 -18.05
CA ILE A 89 -24.27 -22.92 -19.14
C ILE A 89 -24.62 -24.41 -19.07
N ILE A 90 -24.57 -25.04 -17.88
CA ILE A 90 -24.71 -26.51 -17.75
C ILE A 90 -26.16 -26.94 -17.49
N ALA A 91 -26.85 -26.31 -16.54
CA ALA A 91 -28.09 -26.82 -15.97
C ALA A 91 -29.36 -26.24 -16.59
N ASN A 92 -29.28 -25.26 -17.50
CA ASN A 92 -30.45 -24.59 -18.04
C ASN A 92 -31.06 -25.38 -19.23
N PRO A 93 -32.20 -26.05 -19.06
CA PRO A 93 -32.78 -26.92 -20.09
C PRO A 93 -33.48 -26.15 -21.22
N THR A 94 -33.71 -24.84 -21.06
CA THR A 94 -34.33 -23.98 -22.08
C THR A 94 -33.33 -23.55 -23.16
N LEU A 95 -32.03 -23.58 -22.83
CA LEU A 95 -30.91 -23.41 -23.75
C LEU A 95 -30.60 -24.78 -24.37
N GLY A 96 -31.51 -25.31 -25.19
CA GLY A 96 -31.13 -26.37 -26.13
C GLY A 96 -29.96 -25.90 -27.02
N VAL A 97 -29.34 -26.81 -27.79
CA VAL A 97 -28.22 -26.51 -28.70
C VAL A 97 -28.72 -25.71 -29.92
N ASN A 98 -29.22 -24.50 -29.69
CA ASN A 98 -29.85 -23.63 -30.66
C ASN A 98 -28.95 -22.43 -30.95
N VAL A 99 -29.06 -21.82 -32.13
CA VAL A 99 -28.22 -20.68 -32.55
C VAL A 99 -28.29 -19.51 -31.56
N ILE A 100 -29.45 -19.29 -30.94
CA ILE A 100 -29.66 -18.25 -29.93
C ILE A 100 -28.85 -18.55 -28.67
N THR A 101 -28.84 -19.79 -28.19
CA THR A 101 -27.99 -20.25 -27.07
C THR A 101 -26.51 -19.97 -27.33
N PHE A 102 -26.05 -20.30 -28.53
CA PHE A 102 -24.66 -20.07 -28.93
C PHE A 102 -24.33 -18.58 -29.02
N GLY A 103 -25.24 -17.77 -29.57
CA GLY A 103 -25.10 -16.31 -29.62
C GLY A 103 -25.07 -15.66 -28.23
N SER A 104 -25.96 -16.07 -27.32
CA SER A 104 -25.99 -15.59 -25.94
C SER A 104 -24.72 -15.95 -25.18
N ILE A 105 -24.22 -17.17 -25.33
CA ILE A 105 -22.94 -17.58 -24.74
C ILE A 105 -21.81 -16.71 -25.27
N ILE A 106 -21.74 -16.46 -26.58
CA ILE A 106 -20.69 -15.61 -27.18
C ILE A 106 -20.75 -14.17 -26.64
N VAL A 107 -21.95 -13.58 -26.51
CA VAL A 107 -22.13 -12.22 -25.98
C VAL A 107 -21.74 -12.15 -24.49
N ILE A 108 -22.13 -13.15 -23.70
CA ILE A 108 -21.76 -13.25 -22.28
C ILE A 108 -20.25 -13.46 -22.14
N LEU A 109 -19.64 -14.33 -22.96
CA LEU A 109 -18.20 -14.54 -22.98
C LEU A 109 -17.49 -13.24 -23.39
N GLN A 110 -18.00 -12.50 -24.37
CA GLN A 110 -17.43 -11.20 -24.77
C GLN A 110 -17.46 -10.16 -23.65
N ALA A 111 -18.51 -10.13 -22.83
CA ALA A 111 -18.60 -9.22 -21.70
C ALA A 111 -17.79 -9.68 -20.49
N ALA A 112 -17.72 -11.00 -20.24
CA ALA A 112 -17.00 -11.59 -19.12
C ALA A 112 -15.49 -11.75 -19.38
N LEU A 113 -15.06 -11.90 -20.64
CA LEU A 113 -13.66 -12.07 -21.02
C LEU A 113 -12.79 -10.88 -20.62
N PRO A 114 -13.14 -9.61 -20.88
CA PRO A 114 -12.34 -8.48 -20.42
C PRO A 114 -12.15 -8.45 -18.90
N THR A 115 -13.20 -8.77 -18.15
CA THR A 115 -13.19 -8.80 -16.68
C THR A 115 -12.37 -9.97 -16.16
N LEU A 116 -12.53 -11.16 -16.75
CA LEU A 116 -11.77 -12.36 -16.42
C LEU A 116 -10.30 -12.23 -16.82
N ILE A 117 -10.01 -11.67 -17.99
CA ILE A 117 -8.65 -11.39 -18.47
C ILE A 117 -8.01 -10.36 -17.54
N ASN A 118 -8.67 -9.24 -17.23
CA ASN A 118 -8.10 -8.26 -16.31
C ASN A 118 -7.83 -8.88 -14.93
N TYR A 119 -8.77 -9.66 -14.36
CA TYR A 119 -8.56 -10.30 -13.06
C TYR A 119 -7.49 -11.41 -13.11
N PHE A 120 -7.49 -12.27 -14.12
CA PHE A 120 -6.53 -13.37 -14.26
C PHE A 120 -5.11 -12.85 -14.51
N PHE A 121 -4.95 -11.84 -15.38
CA PHE A 121 -3.64 -11.25 -15.66
C PHE A 121 -3.15 -10.35 -14.51
N LEU A 122 -4.00 -9.57 -13.83
CA LEU A 122 -3.55 -8.76 -12.69
C LEU A 122 -3.35 -9.57 -11.42
N VAL A 123 -4.23 -10.51 -11.08
CA VAL A 123 -4.18 -11.18 -9.77
C VAL A 123 -3.40 -12.48 -9.84
N VAL A 124 -3.72 -13.34 -10.82
CA VAL A 124 -3.10 -14.67 -10.91
C VAL A 124 -1.69 -14.58 -11.47
N ILE A 125 -1.47 -13.84 -12.56
CA ILE A 125 -0.13 -13.72 -13.14
C ILE A 125 0.80 -12.90 -12.23
N ILE A 126 0.36 -11.76 -11.66
CA ILE A 126 1.20 -11.03 -10.68
C ILE A 126 1.41 -11.86 -9.41
N GLY A 127 0.41 -12.62 -8.95
CA GLY A 127 0.55 -13.53 -7.81
C GLY A 127 1.58 -14.63 -8.08
N ILE A 128 1.52 -15.27 -9.25
CA ILE A 128 2.49 -16.27 -9.70
C ILE A 128 3.88 -15.64 -9.85
N ILE A 129 3.99 -14.48 -10.49
CA ILE A 129 5.24 -13.72 -10.63
C ILE A 129 5.81 -13.39 -9.24
N SER A 130 4.99 -12.91 -8.31
CA SER A 130 5.40 -12.59 -6.94
C SER A 130 5.88 -13.83 -6.19
N TYR A 131 5.21 -14.97 -6.37
CA TYR A 131 5.65 -16.25 -5.82
C TYR A 131 6.97 -16.73 -6.42
N PHE A 132 7.14 -16.61 -7.73
CA PHE A 132 8.40 -16.94 -8.42
C PHE A 132 9.53 -16.01 -7.99
N PHE A 133 9.31 -14.69 -7.89
CA PHE A 133 10.30 -13.74 -7.39
C PHE A 133 10.64 -14.01 -5.91
N GLY A 134 9.67 -14.36 -5.08
CA GLY A 134 9.90 -14.76 -3.69
C GLY A 134 10.73 -16.05 -3.57
N THR A 135 10.48 -17.02 -4.44
CA THR A 135 11.22 -18.28 -4.49
C THR A 135 12.62 -18.08 -5.06
N PHE A 136 12.75 -17.26 -6.10
CA PHE A 136 14.02 -16.84 -6.69
C PHE A 136 14.87 -16.10 -5.66
N LYS A 137 14.29 -15.17 -4.91
CA LYS A 137 14.95 -14.46 -3.80
C LYS A 137 15.53 -15.43 -2.77
N LYS A 138 14.75 -16.43 -2.34
CA LYS A 138 15.22 -17.47 -1.40
C LYS A 138 16.40 -18.25 -1.96
N ILE A 139 16.34 -18.63 -3.23
CA ILE A 139 17.42 -19.37 -3.91
C ILE A 139 18.67 -18.49 -4.05
N THR A 140 18.53 -17.23 -4.48
CA THR A 140 19.65 -16.30 -4.61
C THR A 140 20.28 -15.96 -3.27
N ASP A 141 19.47 -15.75 -2.22
CA ASP A 141 19.98 -15.46 -0.86
C ASP A 141 20.72 -16.67 -0.28
N TYR A 142 20.21 -17.89 -0.51
CA TYR A 142 20.87 -19.12 -0.11
C TYR A 142 22.19 -19.33 -0.87
N THR A 143 22.19 -19.08 -2.18
CA THR A 143 23.38 -19.24 -3.02
C THR A 143 24.45 -18.19 -2.68
N TYR A 144 24.03 -16.94 -2.47
CA TYR A 144 24.88 -15.84 -2.04
C TYR A 144 25.46 -16.10 -0.64
N SER A 145 24.66 -16.57 0.32
CA SER A 145 25.18 -16.85 1.67
C SER A 145 26.23 -17.94 1.66
N LYS A 146 26.01 -19.00 0.88
CA LYS A 146 26.94 -20.14 0.73
C LYS A 146 28.23 -19.76 0.00
N LEU A 147 28.14 -18.94 -1.05
CA LEU A 147 29.31 -18.39 -1.76
C LEU A 147 30.09 -17.41 -0.88
N SER A 148 29.38 -16.55 -0.15
CA SER A 148 29.97 -15.60 0.79
C SER A 148 30.71 -16.33 1.92
N ASP A 149 30.10 -17.34 2.53
CA ASP A 149 30.74 -18.15 3.58
C ASP A 149 31.99 -18.87 3.07
N MET A 150 31.96 -19.35 1.83
CA MET A 150 33.11 -19.98 1.18
C MET A 150 34.23 -18.97 0.90
N TYR A 151 33.88 -17.79 0.38
CA TYR A 151 34.82 -16.70 0.11
C TYR A 151 35.52 -16.23 1.40
N TYR A 152 34.77 -16.00 2.48
CA TYR A 152 35.34 -15.56 3.76
C TYR A 152 36.15 -16.67 4.48
N LYS A 153 35.78 -17.95 4.32
CA LYS A 153 36.59 -19.09 4.78
C LYS A 153 37.92 -19.21 4.03
N ILE A 154 37.93 -18.97 2.71
CA ILE A 154 39.13 -19.07 1.87
C ILE A 154 40.06 -17.86 2.08
N THR A 155 39.51 -16.66 2.28
CA THR A 155 40.29 -15.42 2.44
C THR A 155 40.70 -15.13 3.89
N GLY A 156 40.24 -15.92 4.87
CA GLY A 156 40.57 -15.76 6.29
C GLY A 156 40.05 -14.47 6.94
N LYS A 157 39.20 -13.71 6.24
CA LYS A 157 38.62 -12.45 6.72
C LYS A 157 37.31 -12.73 7.47
N GLN A 158 37.06 -12.01 8.57
CA GLN A 158 35.78 -12.10 9.28
C GLN A 158 34.65 -11.56 8.40
N LYS A 159 33.56 -12.32 8.30
CA LYS A 159 32.35 -11.93 7.57
C LYS A 159 31.73 -10.72 8.27
N PRO A 160 31.47 -9.59 7.57
CA PRO A 160 30.77 -8.47 8.16
C PRO A 160 29.36 -8.92 8.59
N ILE A 161 28.97 -8.56 9.81
CA ILE A 161 27.62 -8.80 10.33
C ILE A 161 26.66 -8.05 9.41
N ARG A 162 25.76 -8.77 8.75
CA ARG A 162 24.60 -8.15 8.09
C ARG A 162 23.75 -7.54 9.19
N THR A 163 23.85 -6.23 9.37
CA THR A 163 22.83 -5.47 10.09
C THR A 163 21.52 -5.67 9.34
N ILE A 164 20.58 -6.39 9.95
CA ILE A 164 19.16 -6.27 9.58
C ILE A 164 18.87 -4.78 9.67
N ASP A 165 18.36 -4.16 8.61
CA ASP A 165 17.97 -2.75 8.61
C ASP A 165 17.14 -2.53 9.88
N ALA A 166 17.74 -1.82 10.83
CA ALA A 166 17.13 -1.59 12.11
C ALA A 166 15.80 -0.91 11.82
N GLU A 167 14.73 -1.50 12.35
CA GLU A 167 13.44 -0.84 12.40
C GLU A 167 13.69 0.61 12.83
N VAL A 168 13.30 1.58 11.99
CA VAL A 168 13.49 2.99 12.30
C VAL A 168 12.51 3.29 13.45
N VAL A 169 12.96 2.98 14.66
CA VAL A 169 12.29 3.34 15.91
C VAL A 169 12.51 4.83 16.06
N GLU A 170 11.69 5.61 15.37
CA GLU A 170 11.62 7.05 15.58
C GLU A 170 10.97 7.29 16.94
N ASN A 171 11.73 7.88 17.86
CA ASN A 171 11.20 8.40 19.10
C ASN A 171 10.74 9.84 18.84
N GLU A 172 9.48 10.03 18.49
CA GLU A 172 8.93 11.37 18.17
C GLU A 172 9.19 12.40 19.27
N LEU A 173 9.21 11.94 20.53
CA LEU A 173 9.48 12.77 21.70
C LEU A 173 10.87 13.39 21.63
N GLU A 174 11.86 12.63 21.16
CA GLU A 174 13.25 13.07 21.05
C GLU A 174 13.45 14.05 19.91
N SER A 175 12.84 13.81 18.74
CA SER A 175 12.92 14.73 17.59
C SER A 175 12.26 16.08 17.91
N ASN A 176 11.07 16.05 18.53
CA ASN A 176 10.38 17.27 18.95
C ASN A 176 11.19 18.04 19.98
N LYS A 177 11.86 17.33 20.90
CA LYS A 177 12.74 17.97 21.88
C LYS A 177 13.93 18.66 21.19
N GLN A 178 14.57 18.01 20.23
CA GLN A 178 15.69 18.63 19.48
C GLN A 178 15.28 19.91 18.75
N ILE A 179 14.11 19.94 18.11
CA ILE A 179 13.60 21.14 17.44
C ILE A 179 13.28 22.25 18.46
N ASN A 180 12.65 21.91 19.58
CA ASN A 180 12.30 22.89 20.61
C ASN A 180 13.54 23.45 21.33
N ASP A 181 14.57 22.63 21.53
CA ASP A 181 15.84 23.02 22.15
C ASP A 181 16.69 23.94 21.24
N LEU A 182 16.27 24.17 19.99
CA LEU A 182 16.93 25.15 19.11
C LEU A 182 16.73 26.60 19.58
N ASP A 183 15.75 26.93 20.42
CA ASP A 183 15.47 28.34 20.75
C ASP A 183 15.43 29.24 19.49
N PHE A 184 14.65 28.79 18.49
CA PHE A 184 14.58 29.40 17.17
C PHE A 184 13.13 29.51 16.71
N ILE A 185 12.77 30.64 16.10
CA ILE A 185 11.39 30.93 15.73
C ILE A 185 11.15 30.59 14.26
N PHE A 186 10.31 29.59 14.01
CA PHE A 186 9.84 29.22 12.67
C PHE A 186 8.46 29.82 12.40
N ILE A 187 8.35 30.69 11.40
CA ILE A 187 7.07 31.31 11.00
C ILE A 187 6.88 31.15 9.49
N THR A 188 5.72 30.63 9.10
CA THR A 188 5.32 30.45 7.69
C THR A 188 4.66 31.69 7.09
N SER A 189 4.35 32.71 7.89
CA SER A 189 3.79 33.98 7.45
C SER A 189 4.86 35.06 7.28
N SER A 190 4.51 36.10 6.51
CA SER A 190 5.42 37.20 6.18
C SER A 190 5.44 38.29 7.26
N HIS A 191 4.41 38.33 8.11
CA HIS A 191 4.16 39.42 9.05
C HIS A 191 4.00 38.87 10.48
N PRO A 192 5.07 38.88 11.29
CA PRO A 192 4.98 38.53 12.71
C PRO A 192 4.24 39.63 13.49
N ILE A 193 3.21 39.26 14.24
CA ILE A 193 2.44 40.20 15.07
C ILE A 193 3.28 40.63 16.28
N ASN A 194 3.33 41.93 16.57
CA ASN A 194 3.95 42.52 17.76
C ASN A 194 5.45 42.20 17.97
N LYS A 195 6.21 41.96 16.89
CA LYS A 195 7.67 41.84 16.98
C LYS A 195 8.38 42.77 16.01
N LYS A 196 9.48 43.36 16.47
CA LYS A 196 10.41 44.06 15.57
C LYS A 196 11.35 43.05 14.93
N ILE A 197 11.54 43.16 13.63
CA ILE A 197 12.40 42.27 12.86
C ILE A 197 13.51 43.05 12.17
N GLU A 198 14.69 42.45 12.15
CA GLU A 198 15.79 42.84 11.27
C GLU A 198 16.02 41.69 10.28
N ILE A 199 15.88 42.00 8.99
CA ILE A 199 16.07 41.01 7.93
C ILE A 199 17.58 40.82 7.72
N ILE A 200 18.02 39.56 7.72
CA ILE A 200 19.43 39.20 7.52
C ILE A 200 19.66 38.92 6.05
N ASP A 201 19.05 37.84 5.55
CA ASP A 201 19.14 37.42 4.16
C ASP A 201 18.06 36.36 3.85
N HIS A 202 18.01 35.90 2.61
CA HIS A 202 17.25 34.74 2.20
C HIS A 202 18.08 33.47 2.38
N PHE A 203 17.52 32.47 3.07
CA PHE A 203 18.19 31.22 3.36
C PHE A 203 17.46 30.05 2.72
N HIS A 204 18.22 29.02 2.35
CA HIS A 204 17.69 27.76 1.87
C HIS A 204 18.58 26.60 2.32
N ALA A 205 17.97 25.49 2.71
CA ALA A 205 18.66 24.24 3.01
C ALA A 205 17.94 23.09 2.31
N THR A 206 18.69 22.08 1.88
CA THR A 206 18.15 20.91 1.17
C THR A 206 18.75 19.62 1.72
N VAL A 207 17.88 18.63 1.95
CA VAL A 207 18.25 17.28 2.36
C VAL A 207 17.71 16.29 1.33
N PHE A 208 18.52 15.27 1.00
CA PHE A 208 18.14 14.17 0.11
C PHE A 208 17.97 12.89 0.90
N LEU A 209 16.91 12.14 0.60
CA LEU A 209 16.60 10.85 1.21
C LEU A 209 16.38 9.82 0.09
N GLU A 210 17.18 8.76 0.06
CA GLU A 210 16.96 7.65 -0.87
C GLU A 210 15.67 6.90 -0.53
N ARG A 211 14.87 6.58 -1.54
CA ARG A 211 13.66 5.77 -1.40
C ARG A 211 13.99 4.30 -1.56
N ASP A 212 13.23 3.43 -0.90
CA ASP A 212 13.26 1.99 -1.22
C ASP A 212 12.88 1.79 -2.71
N LYS A 213 13.75 1.10 -3.45
CA LYS A 213 13.64 0.84 -4.89
C LYS A 213 12.76 -0.37 -5.20
N LYS A 214 12.19 -1.03 -4.18
CA LYS A 214 11.28 -2.16 -4.38
C LYS A 214 10.01 -1.72 -5.11
N LEU A 215 9.68 -2.46 -6.17
CA LEU A 215 8.45 -2.26 -6.95
C LEU A 215 7.20 -2.78 -6.22
N ILE A 216 7.37 -3.73 -5.31
CA ILE A 216 6.28 -4.40 -4.59
C ILE A 216 6.64 -4.43 -3.10
N HIS A 217 5.72 -3.94 -2.28
CA HIS A 217 5.82 -3.93 -0.83
C HIS A 217 4.87 -4.98 -0.27
N ILE A 218 5.41 -5.90 0.54
CA ILE A 218 4.66 -7.03 1.11
C ILE A 218 3.59 -6.53 2.09
N ASP A 219 3.85 -5.41 2.76
CA ASP A 219 2.95 -4.71 3.67
C ASP A 219 2.91 -3.22 3.28
N PRO A 220 1.90 -2.80 2.47
CA PRO A 220 1.78 -1.42 2.01
C PRO A 220 1.57 -0.41 3.14
N GLU A 221 0.81 -0.77 4.18
CA GLU A 221 0.54 0.13 5.29
C GLU A 221 1.78 0.38 6.14
N LYS A 222 2.55 -0.67 6.43
CA LYS A 222 3.83 -0.52 7.13
C LYS A 222 4.81 0.32 6.32
N TYR A 223 4.89 0.09 5.01
CA TYR A 223 5.73 0.89 4.12
C TYR A 223 5.35 2.38 4.12
N GLU A 224 4.05 2.69 4.06
CA GLU A 224 3.58 4.07 4.12
C GLU A 224 3.95 4.73 5.45
N LYS A 225 3.71 4.04 6.58
CA LYS A 225 4.09 4.53 7.92
C LYS A 225 5.60 4.76 8.05
N ASP A 226 6.42 3.83 7.58
CA ASP A 226 7.87 3.95 7.64
C ASP A 226 8.38 5.07 6.72
N THR A 227 7.76 5.27 5.55
CA THR A 227 8.06 6.38 4.65
C THR A 227 7.73 7.73 5.29
N LEU A 228 6.57 7.85 5.95
CA LEU A 228 6.18 9.06 6.67
C LEU A 228 7.18 9.42 7.78
N LYS A 229 7.64 8.44 8.56
CA LYS A 229 8.68 8.62 9.58
C LYS A 229 9.99 9.14 8.97
N MET A 230 10.43 8.53 7.87
CA MET A 230 11.64 8.97 7.19
C MET A 230 11.53 10.40 6.64
N LEU A 231 10.39 10.77 6.04
CA LEU A 231 10.12 12.12 5.56
C LEU A 231 10.12 13.13 6.72
N LYS A 232 9.51 12.79 7.85
CA LYS A 232 9.50 13.64 9.05
C LYS A 232 10.92 13.88 9.57
N LYS A 233 11.73 12.83 9.70
CA LYS A 233 13.14 12.93 10.10
C LYS A 233 13.94 13.84 9.18
N ALA A 234 13.77 13.70 7.86
CA ALA A 234 14.48 14.51 6.90
C ALA A 234 14.01 15.99 6.93
N LYS A 235 12.71 16.22 7.14
CA LYS A 235 12.15 17.56 7.39
C LYS A 235 12.74 18.19 8.66
N ASP A 236 12.81 17.46 9.77
CA ASP A 236 13.40 17.98 11.01
C ASP A 236 14.90 18.29 10.81
N SER A 237 15.62 17.44 10.08
CA SER A 237 17.03 17.66 9.76
C SER A 237 17.27 18.91 8.90
N VAL A 238 16.42 19.17 7.90
CA VAL A 238 16.56 20.39 7.08
C VAL A 238 16.22 21.66 7.87
N LEU A 239 15.27 21.57 8.81
CA LEU A 239 14.92 22.68 9.71
C LEU A 239 16.05 23.01 10.69
N ILE A 240 16.73 21.98 11.23
CA ILE A 240 17.92 22.17 12.08
C ILE A 240 19.04 22.82 11.26
N GLN A 241 19.26 22.37 10.02
CA GLN A 241 20.32 22.90 9.17
C GLN A 241 20.10 24.40 8.87
N ILE A 242 18.91 24.79 8.40
CA ILE A 242 18.61 26.19 8.09
C ILE A 242 18.63 27.07 9.35
N ALA A 243 18.16 26.56 10.49
CA ALA A 243 18.19 27.31 11.75
C ALA A 243 19.63 27.57 12.21
N ASN A 244 20.51 26.56 12.15
CA ASN A 244 21.92 26.71 12.50
C ASN A 244 22.65 27.67 11.56
N GLU A 245 22.32 27.64 10.27
CA GLU A 245 22.87 28.57 9.29
C GLU A 245 22.44 30.02 9.58
N ILE A 246 21.16 30.27 9.85
CA ILE A 246 20.67 31.61 10.20
C ILE A 246 21.29 32.10 11.52
N LYS A 247 21.43 31.22 12.51
CA LYS A 247 22.11 31.55 13.78
C LYS A 247 23.56 31.92 13.59
N ALA A 248 24.28 31.24 12.69
CA ALA A 248 25.67 31.58 12.36
C ALA A 248 25.78 32.99 11.77
N HIS A 249 24.72 33.49 11.13
CA HIS A 249 24.60 34.86 10.62
C HIS A 249 23.97 35.85 11.62
N GLY A 250 23.79 35.43 12.89
CA GLY A 250 23.31 36.29 13.98
C GLY A 250 21.79 36.42 14.08
N GLY A 251 21.03 35.58 13.37
CA GLY A 251 19.58 35.51 13.43
C GLY A 251 19.05 34.52 14.47
N ASN A 252 17.76 34.65 14.79
CA ASN A 252 17.05 33.79 15.75
C ASN A 252 15.67 33.35 15.24
N GLY A 253 15.38 33.59 13.96
CA GLY A 253 14.19 33.02 13.35
C GLY A 253 14.14 33.13 11.83
N ILE A 254 13.07 32.58 11.27
CA ILE A 254 12.77 32.58 9.83
C ILE A 254 11.32 32.98 9.61
N LEU A 255 11.09 33.86 8.64
CA LEU A 255 9.78 34.27 8.12
C LEU A 255 9.54 33.68 6.73
N ASP A 256 8.28 33.62 6.32
CA ASP A 256 7.87 33.02 5.05
C ASP A 256 8.49 31.63 4.84
N LEU A 257 8.61 30.86 5.93
CA LEU A 257 9.15 29.52 5.86
C LEU A 257 8.29 28.68 4.92
N LYS A 258 8.91 28.22 3.85
CA LYS A 258 8.34 27.28 2.89
C LYS A 258 9.16 26.00 2.92
N ILE A 259 8.46 24.87 3.03
CA ILE A 259 9.07 23.54 2.92
C ILE A 259 8.49 22.88 1.68
N GLU A 260 9.36 22.51 0.75
CA GLU A 260 9.00 21.83 -0.50
C GLU A 260 9.49 20.38 -0.46
N TYR A 261 8.63 19.48 -0.92
CA TYR A 261 8.94 18.07 -1.10
C TYR A 261 8.92 17.76 -2.59
N GLY A 262 10.04 17.32 -3.13
CA GLY A 262 10.20 16.92 -4.52
C GLY A 262 10.60 15.45 -4.63
N LEU A 263 10.15 14.79 -5.69
CA LEU A 263 10.72 13.52 -6.14
C LEU A 263 11.76 13.83 -7.21
N ILE A 264 12.96 13.31 -7.03
CA ILE A 264 14.06 13.49 -7.99
C ILE A 264 14.60 12.13 -8.45
N GLY A 265 15.38 12.17 -9.53
CA GLY A 265 15.94 10.97 -10.16
C GLY A 265 14.97 10.26 -11.12
N LEU A 266 15.54 9.38 -11.94
CA LEU A 266 14.78 8.59 -12.93
C LEU A 266 13.83 7.63 -12.21
N GLY A 267 12.53 7.91 -12.25
CA GLY A 267 11.50 7.14 -11.56
C GLY A 267 11.25 7.55 -10.09
N GLY A 268 11.76 8.71 -9.66
CA GLY A 268 11.57 9.22 -8.30
C GLY A 268 12.31 8.38 -7.27
N ASP A 269 13.60 8.15 -7.49
CA ASP A 269 14.42 7.27 -6.65
C ASP A 269 14.78 7.89 -5.29
N SER A 270 14.62 9.20 -5.17
CA SER A 270 14.97 9.95 -3.96
C SER A 270 13.95 11.06 -3.69
N PHE A 271 13.73 11.34 -2.42
CA PHE A 271 13.03 12.55 -1.98
C PHE A 271 14.05 13.67 -1.79
N GLN A 272 13.71 14.84 -2.34
CA GLN A 272 14.38 16.10 -2.05
C GLN A 272 13.47 16.91 -1.14
N ILE A 273 13.98 17.35 -0.01
CA ILE A 273 13.24 18.20 0.93
C ILE A 273 14.02 19.50 1.09
N THR A 274 13.40 20.60 0.71
CA THR A 274 14.02 21.93 0.74
C THR A 274 13.23 22.84 1.67
N ALA A 275 13.90 23.47 2.63
CA ALA A 275 13.35 24.56 3.43
C ALA A 275 13.94 25.88 2.95
N MET A 276 13.12 26.92 2.80
CA MET A 276 13.56 28.25 2.37
C MET A 276 12.73 29.35 3.05
N GLY A 277 13.28 30.56 3.15
CA GLY A 277 12.59 31.71 3.72
C GLY A 277 13.54 32.85 4.06
N MET A 278 13.01 33.90 4.69
CA MET A 278 13.79 35.06 5.12
C MET A 278 14.33 34.84 6.54
N GLY A 279 15.65 34.76 6.68
CA GLY A 279 16.31 34.74 7.98
C GLY A 279 16.20 36.11 8.64
N VAL A 280 15.80 36.13 9.90
CA VAL A 280 15.56 37.35 10.65
C VAL A 280 16.16 37.29 12.05
N LYS A 281 16.38 38.48 12.60
CA LYS A 281 16.62 38.70 14.01
C LYS A 281 15.41 39.40 14.63
N PHE A 282 14.66 38.64 15.42
CA PHE A 282 13.62 39.16 16.30
C PHE A 282 14.25 39.95 17.43
N LYS A 283 13.78 41.19 17.61
CA LYS A 283 14.09 42.05 18.74
C LYS A 283 12.86 42.08 19.65
N ASP A 284 13.12 42.05 20.96
CA ASP A 284 12.11 42.32 21.99
C ASP A 284 11.60 43.77 21.90
#